data_AF-A0A3E2WJV6-F1
#
_entry.id   AF-A0A3E2WJV6-F1
#
_cell.length_a   1.000
_cell.length_b   1.000
_cell.length_c   1.000
_cell.angle_alpha   90.00
_cell.angle_beta   90.00
_cell.angle_gamma   90.00
#
_symmetry.space_group_name_H-M   'P 1'
#
loop_
_entity.id
_entity.type
_entity.pdbx_description
1 polymer ?
#
loop_
_entity_poly.entity_id
_entity_poly.type
_entity_poly.pdbx_seq_one_letter_code
_entity_poly.pdbx_strand_id
1 'polypeptide(L)' 'MHNMNYEQKKKFWNFVYMDDIDFFYEFIADLSDDEQIRFFEETPDFLSDNLNNNETTDLEEDAIYQRIMKKISQL' A
#
# COMPACT_ATOMS: atom_id res chain seq x y z
N MET A 1 16.06 16.69 11.26
CA MET A 1 15.55 17.40 10.06
C MET A 1 16.44 18.54 9.53
N HIS A 2 17.35 19.13 10.31
CA HIS A 2 18.08 20.35 9.91
C HIS A 2 19.11 20.19 8.76
N ASN A 3 19.56 18.97 8.43
CA ASN A 3 20.59 18.71 7.41
C ASN A 3 20.09 18.01 6.13
N MET A 4 18.77 17.91 5.91
CA MET A 4 18.24 17.37 4.65
C MET A 4 18.27 18.45 3.56
N ASN A 5 18.77 18.08 2.37
CA ASN A 5 18.60 18.90 1.18
C ASN A 5 17.12 18.91 0.73
N TYR A 6 16.80 19.73 -0.26
CA TYR A 6 15.41 19.90 -0.72
C TYR A 6 14.77 18.58 -1.17
N GLU A 7 15.47 17.79 -1.99
CA GLU A 7 14.96 16.50 -2.50
C GLU A 7 14.75 15.48 -1.38
N GLN A 8 15.65 15.44 -0.40
CA GLN A 8 15.51 14.57 0.77
C GLN A 8 14.31 14.97 1.62
N LYS A 9 14.07 16.27 1.82
CA LYS A 9 12.87 16.75 2.53
C LYS A 9 11.60 16.40 1.77
N LYS A 10 11.60 16.55 0.44
CA LYS A 10 10.46 16.20 -0.41
C LYS A 10 10.13 14.72 -0.30
N LYS A 11 11.12 13.84 -0.44
CA LYS A 11 10.92 12.38 -0.27
C LYS A 11 10.43 12.02 1.13
N PHE A 12 11.01 12.63 2.16
CA PHE A 12 10.59 12.40 3.54
C PHE A 12 9.12 12.77 3.75
N TRP A 13 8.69 13.95 3.30
CA TRP A 13 7.30 14.36 3.46
C TRP A 13 6.35 13.51 2.62
N ASN A 14 6.73 13.13 1.40
CA ASN A 14 5.94 12.20 0.59
C ASN A 14 5.73 10.87 1.32
N PHE A 15 6.76 10.34 1.98
CA PHE A 15 6.64 9.12 2.77
C PHE A 15 5.75 9.29 4.01
N VAL A 16 5.92 10.39 4.76
CA VAL A 16 5.14 10.65 5.99
C VAL A 16 3.65 10.84 5.70
N TYR A 17 3.30 11.37 4.53
CA TYR A 17 1.91 11.61 4.11
C TYR A 17 1.39 10.58 3.11
N MET A 18 2.13 9.49 2.89
CA MET A 18 1.71 8.41 2.00
C MET A 18 0.52 7.68 2.63
N ASP A 19 -0.49 7.35 1.82
CA ASP A 19 -1.57 6.48 2.27
C ASP A 19 -1.14 5.00 2.27
N ASP A 20 -1.89 4.16 2.98
CA ASP A 20 -1.51 2.77 3.19
C ASP A 20 -1.50 1.94 1.88
N ILE A 21 -2.31 2.32 0.88
CA ILE A 21 -2.33 1.64 -0.42
C ILE A 21 -1.09 1.99 -1.23
N ASP A 22 -0.76 3.28 -1.33
CA ASP A 22 0.46 3.73 -2.00
C ASP A 22 1.71 3.13 -1.35
N PHE A 23 1.74 3.08 0.00
CA PHE A 23 2.82 2.43 0.74
C PHE A 23 2.92 0.93 0.43
N PHE A 24 1.78 0.22 0.42
CA PHE A 24 1.76 -1.20 0.10
C PHE A 24 2.37 -1.46 -1.28
N TYR A 25 1.99 -0.68 -2.30
CA TYR A 25 2.52 -0.86 -3.65
C TYR A 25 4.00 -0.51 -3.78
N GLU A 26 4.48 0.54 -3.11
CA GLU A 26 5.85 1.00 -3.25
C GLU A 26 6.86 0.15 -2.45
N PHE A 27 6.44 -0.41 -1.31
CA PHE A 27 7.37 -1.06 -0.38
C PHE A 27 7.06 -2.53 -0.08
N ILE A 28 5.82 -2.98 -0.22
CA ILE A 28 5.40 -4.32 0.22
C ILE A 28 5.12 -5.27 -0.95
N ALA A 29 4.47 -4.79 -2.01
CA ALA A 29 3.95 -5.62 -3.09
C ALA A 29 5.03 -6.38 -3.90
N ASP A 30 6.27 -5.90 -3.88
CA ASP A 30 7.41 -6.52 -4.57
C ASP A 30 8.29 -7.38 -3.63
N LEU A 31 7.93 -7.48 -2.34
CA LEU A 31 8.58 -8.40 -1.39
C LEU A 31 8.18 -9.85 -1.67
N SER A 32 8.94 -10.80 -1.11
CA SER A 32 8.55 -12.22 -1.18
C SER A 32 7.26 -12.48 -0.39
N ASP A 33 6.53 -13.54 -0.77
CA ASP A 33 5.28 -13.93 -0.09
C ASP A 33 5.47 -14.07 1.43
N ASP A 34 6.57 -14.68 1.87
CA ASP A 34 6.90 -14.84 3.29
C ASP A 34 7.09 -13.50 4.01
N GLU A 35 7.63 -12.48 3.34
CA GLU A 35 7.82 -11.15 3.89
C GLU A 35 6.51 -10.37 3.94
N GLN A 36 5.67 -10.51 2.92
CA GLN A 36 4.33 -9.91 2.90
C GLN A 36 3.45 -10.51 4.00
N ILE A 37 3.49 -11.83 4.19
CA ILE A 37 2.76 -12.52 5.26
C ILE A 37 3.20 -11.99 6.62
N ARG A 38 4.51 -11.95 6.91
CA ARG A 38 5.03 -11.42 8.18
C ARG A 38 4.58 -9.99 8.43
N PHE A 39 4.61 -9.13 7.40
CA PHE A 39 4.15 -7.75 7.51
C PHE A 39 2.69 -7.69 7.98
N PHE A 40 1.77 -8.42 7.34
CA PHE A 40 0.36 -8.40 7.73
C PHE A 40 0.07 -9.14 9.04
N GLU A 41 0.90 -10.10 9.46
CA GLU A 41 0.82 -10.69 10.80
C GLU A 41 1.19 -9.67 11.90
N GLU A 42 2.18 -8.81 11.65
CA GLU A 42 2.61 -7.76 12.58
C GLU A 42 1.70 -6.52 12.54
N THR A 43 1.10 -6.22 11.39
CA THR A 43 0.22 -5.07 11.18
C THR A 43 -1.13 -5.49 10.57
N PRO A 44 -1.98 -6.21 11.31
CA PRO A 44 -3.23 -6.77 10.78
C PRO A 44 -4.23 -5.71 10.32
N ASP A 45 -4.18 -4.52 10.91
CA ASP A 45 -5.10 -3.42 10.60
C ASP A 45 -4.54 -2.44 9.56
N PHE A 46 -3.40 -2.73 8.92
CA PHE A 46 -2.69 -1.79 8.04
C PHE A 46 -3.54 -1.23 6.89
N LEU A 47 -4.42 -2.05 6.30
CA LEU A 47 -5.34 -1.60 5.24
C LEU A 47 -6.77 -1.37 5.73
N SER A 48 -7.00 -1.40 7.04
CA SER A 48 -8.37 -1.40 7.60
C SER A 48 -9.17 -0.16 7.22
N ASP A 49 -8.55 1.02 7.17
CA ASP A 49 -9.21 2.27 6.75
C ASP A 49 -9.57 2.27 5.25
N ASN A 50 -8.87 1.48 4.44
CA ASN A 50 -9.16 1.32 3.02
C ASN A 50 -10.20 0.21 2.76
N LEU A 51 -10.22 -0.83 3.60
CA LEU A 51 -11.10 -1.99 3.47
C LEU A 51 -12.47 -1.79 4.16
N ASN A 52 -12.55 -0.95 5.20
CA ASN A 52 -13.78 -0.72 5.98
C ASN A 52 -14.64 0.44 5.48
N ASN A 53 -14.29 1.04 4.33
CA ASN A 53 -15.17 1.99 3.66
C ASN A 53 -16.38 1.22 3.10
N ASN A 54 -17.39 1.05 3.95
CA ASN A 54 -18.70 0.42 3.70
C ASN A 54 -19.59 1.22 2.73
N GLU A 55 -19.03 2.08 1.89
CA GLU A 55 -19.69 2.35 0.62
C GLU A 55 -19.52 1.08 -0.19
N THR A 56 -20.57 0.59 -0.84
CA THR A 56 -20.48 -0.56 -1.74
C THR A 56 -19.51 -0.19 -2.88
N THR A 57 -18.21 -0.33 -2.63
CA THR A 57 -17.18 -0.18 -3.64
C THR A 57 -17.42 -1.34 -4.57
N ASP A 58 -17.95 -1.03 -5.74
CA ASP A 58 -18.10 -2.01 -6.80
C ASP A 58 -16.69 -2.47 -7.17
N LEU A 59 -16.28 -3.60 -6.61
CA LEU A 59 -14.95 -4.17 -6.81
C LEU A 59 -14.71 -4.46 -8.31
N GLU A 60 -15.78 -4.58 -9.11
CA GLU A 60 -15.67 -4.67 -10.56
C GLU A 60 -15.17 -3.36 -11.20
N GLU A 61 -15.51 -2.20 -10.62
CA GLU A 61 -15.07 -0.87 -11.08
C GLU A 61 -13.79 -0.36 -10.36
N ASP A 62 -13.45 -0.94 -9.20
CA ASP A 62 -12.28 -0.54 -8.43
C ASP A 62 -10.97 -0.88 -9.17
N ALA A 63 -10.26 0.16 -9.60
CA ALA A 63 -9.03 0.04 -10.36
C ALA A 63 -7.90 -0.66 -9.59
N ILE A 64 -7.89 -0.57 -8.26
CA ILE A 64 -6.93 -1.23 -7.39
C ILE A 64 -7.24 -2.72 -7.31
N TYR A 65 -8.50 -3.09 -7.08
CA TYR A 65 -8.95 -4.49 -7.07
C TYR A 65 -8.67 -5.19 -8.41
N GLN A 66 -9.01 -4.55 -9.54
CA GLN A 66 -8.76 -5.14 -10.86
C GLN A 66 -7.27 -5.34 -11.13
N ARG A 67 -6.41 -4.45 -10.63
CA ARG A 67 -4.96 -4.56 -10.79
C ARG A 67 -4.39 -5.71 -9.96
N ILE A 68 -4.90 -5.93 -8.74
CA ILE A 68 -4.56 -7.07 -7.89
C ILE A 68 -5.00 -8.38 -8.54
N MET A 69 -6.26 -8.48 -8.97
CA MET A 69 -6.82 -9.68 -9.60
C MET A 69 -6.11 -10.05 -10.91
N LYS A 70 -5.67 -9.04 -11.68
CA LYS A 70 -4.85 -9.25 -12.86
C LYS A 70 -3.48 -9.85 -12.53
N LYS A 71 -2.83 -9.40 -11.44
CA LYS A 71 -1.56 -10.02 -10.99
C LYS A 71 -1.79 -11.47 -10.53
N ILE A 72 -2.86 -11.74 -9.78
CA ILE A 72 -3.18 -13.09 -9.27
C ILE A 72 -3.48 -14.07 -10.43
N SER A 73 -4.24 -13.64 -11.44
CA SER A 73 -4.58 -14.51 -12.59
C SER A 73 -3.42 -14.78 -13.55
N GLN A 74 -2.27 -14.14 -13.35
CA GLN A 74 -1.06 -14.31 -14.14
C GLN A 74 0.02 -15.15 -13.42
N LEU A 75 -0.25 -15.57 -12.17
CA LEU A 75 0.52 -16.57 -11.43
C LEU A 75 0.07 -17.99 -11.80
#